data_AF-A0ABD0Q9P1-F1
#
_entry.id   AF-A0ABD0Q9P1-F1
#
_cell.length_a   1.000
_cell.length_b   1.000
_cell.length_c   1.000
_cell.angle_alpha   90.00
_cell.angle_beta   90.00
_cell.angle_gamma   90.00
#
_symmetry.space_group_name_H-M   'P 1'
#
loop_
_entity.id
_entity.type
_entity.pdbx_description
1 polymer ?
#
loop_
_entity_poly.entity_id
_entity_poly.type
_entity_poly.pdbx_seq_one_letter_code
_entity_poly.pdbx_strand_id
1 'polypeptide(L)'
;DDVIVEESSLSASEGEIDGEMEGDGSEDDIRELRARRHALAHKLAQQQKRRDKIQAVLQTGGQLEIEIRPFYLVPDTNGFIDHLDGLRKLLSCGTYVLVVPLIVITELDGLAKGQDSREGISNGAHARQVQERARSAVMFLEKAFEARDPCIRALTSRGNTLESIAFRSEDTSGQK
;
A
#
# COMPACT_ATOMS: atom_id res chain seq x y z
N ASP A 1 -14.56 5.56 12.86
CA ASP A 1 -15.65 6.02 11.98
C ASP A 1 -16.73 4.96 11.90
N ASP A 2 -17.73 5.10 12.77
CA ASP A 2 -18.92 4.27 12.79
C ASP A 2 -19.78 4.56 11.56
N VAL A 3 -19.98 3.54 10.72
CA VAL A 3 -20.98 3.61 9.66
C VAL A 3 -22.33 3.36 10.30
N ILE A 4 -23.04 4.44 10.60
CA ILE A 4 -24.44 4.40 11.01
C ILE A 4 -25.25 3.81 9.85
N VAL A 5 -25.65 2.56 9.98
CA VAL A 5 -26.62 1.94 9.08
C VAL A 5 -27.99 2.45 9.54
N GLU A 6 -28.54 3.46 8.87
CA GLU A 6 -29.94 3.83 9.04
C GLU A 6 -30.81 2.62 8.65
N GLU A 7 -31.34 1.92 9.64
CA GLU A 7 -32.49 1.04 9.44
C GLU A 7 -33.70 1.89 9.09
N SER A 8 -33.89 2.10 7.79
CA SER A 8 -35.20 2.51 7.27
C SER A 8 -36.12 1.30 7.33
N SER A 9 -36.76 1.07 8.48
CA SER A 9 -37.84 0.11 8.64
C SER A 9 -39.06 0.55 7.80
N LEU A 10 -39.06 0.21 6.52
CA LEU A 10 -40.24 0.35 5.66
C LEU A 10 -41.17 -0.83 5.94
N SER A 11 -41.99 -0.65 6.97
CA SER A 11 -43.19 -1.45 7.23
C SER A 11 -44.06 -1.41 5.97
N ALA A 12 -44.03 -2.48 5.18
CA ALA A 12 -45.00 -2.72 4.12
C ALA A 12 -46.34 -3.07 4.78
N SER A 13 -47.14 -2.04 5.10
CA SER A 13 -48.55 -2.24 5.36
C SER A 13 -49.22 -2.60 4.03
N GLU A 14 -49.43 -3.88 3.79
CA GLU A 14 -50.39 -4.35 2.79
C GLU A 14 -51.79 -3.96 3.28
N GLY A 15 -52.18 -2.72 2.99
CA GLY A 15 -53.57 -2.29 3.11
C GLY A 15 -54.34 -2.83 1.93
N GLU A 16 -55.20 -3.82 2.18
CA GLU A 16 -56.33 -4.15 1.31
C GLU A 16 -57.20 -2.90 1.19
N ILE A 17 -57.17 -2.24 0.03
CA ILE A 17 -58.11 -1.18 -0.30
C ILE A 17 -59.18 -1.83 -1.18
N ASP A 18 -60.19 -2.38 -0.53
CA ASP A 18 -61.47 -2.69 -1.13
C ASP A 18 -62.24 -1.36 -1.23
N GLY A 19 -62.37 -0.85 -2.45
CA GLY A 19 -62.93 0.47 -2.72
C GLY A 19 -63.48 0.51 -4.14
N GLU A 20 -64.77 0.18 -4.27
CA GLU A 20 -65.56 0.43 -5.47
C GLU A 20 -65.51 1.92 -5.84
N MET A 21 -64.93 2.25 -6.99
CA MET A 21 -65.15 3.53 -7.66
C MET A 21 -65.49 3.29 -9.12
N GLU A 22 -66.76 3.52 -9.46
CA GLU A 22 -67.18 3.86 -10.82
C GLU A 22 -66.55 5.20 -11.20
N GLY A 23 -65.75 5.19 -12.26
CA GLY A 23 -65.15 6.39 -12.84
C GLY A 23 -64.27 6.00 -14.02
N ASP A 24 -64.47 6.66 -15.16
CA ASP A 24 -63.75 6.54 -16.43
C ASP A 24 -62.23 6.75 -16.27
N GLY A 25 -61.55 5.78 -15.67
CA GLY A 25 -60.10 5.65 -15.63
C GLY A 25 -59.67 4.88 -16.86
N SER A 26 -59.07 5.60 -17.82
CA SER A 26 -58.67 5.04 -19.10
C SER A 26 -57.84 3.76 -18.89
N GLU A 27 -57.96 2.76 -19.78
CA GLU A 27 -57.09 1.57 -19.75
C GLU A 27 -55.59 1.94 -19.71
N ASP A 28 -55.26 3.14 -20.18
CA ASP A 28 -53.93 3.73 -20.15
C ASP A 28 -53.47 4.09 -18.72
N ASP A 29 -54.34 4.57 -17.83
CA ASP A 29 -54.01 4.85 -16.41
C ASP A 29 -53.66 3.55 -15.65
N ILE A 30 -54.45 2.50 -15.88
CA ILE A 30 -54.19 1.16 -15.30
C ILE A 30 -52.88 0.59 -15.85
N ARG A 31 -52.57 0.83 -17.14
CA ARG A 31 -51.33 0.40 -17.78
C ARG A 31 -50.12 1.16 -17.22
N GLU A 32 -50.23 2.47 -17.00
CA GLU A 32 -49.18 3.29 -16.40
C GLU A 32 -48.86 2.86 -14.98
N LEU A 33 -49.89 2.62 -14.15
CA LEU A 33 -49.71 2.15 -12.77
C LEU A 33 -49.01 0.78 -12.73
N ARG A 34 -49.35 -0.14 -13.64
CA ARG A 34 -48.66 -1.44 -13.76
C ARG A 34 -47.20 -1.28 -14.18
N ALA A 35 -46.91 -0.39 -15.13
CA ALA A 35 -45.54 -0.10 -15.55
C ALA A 35 -44.72 0.51 -14.40
N ARG A 36 -45.30 1.44 -13.64
CA ARG A 36 -44.68 2.06 -12.46
C ARG A 36 -44.41 1.04 -11.36
N ARG A 37 -45.36 0.14 -11.09
CA ARG A 37 -45.15 -0.98 -10.14
C ARG A 37 -43.99 -1.88 -10.57
N HIS A 38 -43.92 -2.24 -11.86
CA HIS A 38 -42.84 -3.09 -12.38
C HIS A 38 -41.47 -2.41 -12.29
N ALA A 39 -41.39 -1.11 -12.60
CA ALA A 39 -40.17 -0.33 -12.47
C ALA A 39 -39.69 -0.23 -11.02
N LEU A 40 -40.61 -0.02 -10.07
CA LEU A 40 -40.31 0.02 -8.64
C LEU A 40 -39.83 -1.35 -8.12
N ALA A 41 -40.50 -2.44 -8.51
CA ALA A 41 -40.10 -3.80 -8.16
C ALA A 41 -38.68 -4.12 -8.67
N HIS A 42 -38.37 -3.74 -9.90
CA HIS A 42 -37.03 -3.90 -10.46
C HIS A 42 -35.97 -3.10 -9.68
N LYS A 43 -36.29 -1.86 -9.29
CA LYS A 43 -35.39 -1.01 -8.51
C LYS A 43 -35.10 -1.60 -7.12
N LEU A 44 -36.11 -2.13 -6.44
CA LEU A 44 -35.95 -2.82 -5.15
C LEU A 44 -35.09 -4.09 -5.30
N ALA A 45 -35.34 -4.90 -6.32
CA ALA A 45 -34.53 -6.10 -6.58
C ALA A 45 -33.05 -5.76 -6.83
N GLN A 46 -32.79 -4.64 -7.53
CA GLN A 46 -31.43 -4.18 -7.78
C GLN A 46 -30.75 -3.65 -6.51
N GLN A 47 -31.48 -2.94 -5.65
CA GLN A 47 -30.99 -2.50 -4.34
C GLN A 47 -30.68 -3.69 -3.43
N GLN A 48 -31.57 -4.69 -3.38
CA GLN A 48 -31.37 -5.91 -2.61
C GLN A 48 -30.11 -6.66 -3.06
N LYS A 49 -29.95 -6.85 -4.37
CA LYS A 49 -28.75 -7.49 -4.94
C LYS A 49 -27.46 -6.73 -4.62
N ARG A 50 -27.51 -5.39 -4.54
CA ARG A 50 -26.36 -4.57 -4.12
C ARG A 50 -26.06 -4.77 -2.63
N ARG A 51 -27.09 -4.81 -1.78
CA ARG A 51 -26.96 -5.06 -0.35
C ARG A 51 -26.37 -6.45 -0.08
N ASP A 52 -26.89 -7.49 -0.73
CA ASP A 52 -26.42 -8.86 -0.56
C ASP A 52 -24.95 -9.03 -0.99
N LYS A 53 -24.53 -8.33 -2.06
CA LYS A 53 -23.12 -8.30 -2.47
C LYS A 53 -22.22 -7.63 -1.43
N ILE A 54 -22.64 -6.49 -0.88
CA ILE A 54 -21.89 -5.79 0.17
C ILE A 54 -21.77 -6.67 1.41
N GLN A 55 -22.89 -7.27 1.82
CA GLN A 55 -22.92 -8.16 2.98
C GLN A 55 -22.05 -9.41 2.77
N ALA A 56 -22.05 -10.00 1.56
CA ALA A 56 -21.17 -11.12 1.24
C ALA A 56 -19.67 -10.75 1.31
N VAL A 57 -19.29 -9.55 0.84
CA VAL A 57 -17.92 -9.04 0.96
C VAL A 57 -17.53 -8.79 2.42
N LEU A 58 -18.44 -8.24 3.22
CA LEU A 58 -18.22 -8.02 4.65
C LEU A 58 -18.14 -9.34 5.43
N GLN A 59 -18.90 -10.36 5.04
CA GLN A 59 -18.90 -11.69 5.67
C GLN A 59 -17.73 -12.58 5.23
N THR A 60 -17.14 -12.34 4.05
CA THR A 60 -15.92 -13.03 3.59
C THR A 60 -14.63 -12.38 4.09
N GLY A 61 -14.72 -11.21 4.74
CA GLY A 61 -13.63 -10.60 5.49
C GLY A 61 -13.39 -11.35 6.79
N GLY A 62 -12.74 -12.52 6.73
CA GLY A 62 -12.15 -13.11 7.92
C GLY A 62 -11.23 -12.09 8.58
N GLN A 63 -11.29 -11.99 9.91
CA GLN A 63 -10.46 -11.07 10.69
C GLN A 63 -8.99 -11.51 10.53
N LEU A 64 -8.29 -10.90 9.58
CA LEU A 64 -6.86 -11.14 9.33
C LEU A 64 -6.08 -10.44 10.45
N GLU A 65 -5.51 -11.24 11.34
CA GLU A 65 -4.61 -10.75 12.38
C GLU A 65 -3.16 -11.04 11.98
N ILE A 66 -2.30 -10.04 12.12
CA ILE A 66 -0.87 -10.15 11.84
C ILE A 66 -0.13 -10.11 13.17
N GLU A 67 0.51 -11.22 13.53
CA GLU A 67 1.46 -11.23 14.64
C GLU A 67 2.81 -10.69 14.15
N ILE A 68 3.22 -9.54 14.70
CA ILE A 68 4.46 -8.88 14.30
C ILE A 68 5.60 -9.35 15.21
N ARG A 69 6.55 -10.10 14.64
CA ARG A 69 7.82 -10.46 15.27
C ARG A 69 8.98 -9.91 14.42
N PRO A 70 9.46 -8.68 14.67
CA PRO A 70 10.49 -8.06 13.85
C PRO A 70 11.80 -8.84 13.94
N PHE A 71 12.36 -9.18 12.80
CA PHE A 71 13.65 -9.86 12.69
C PHE A 71 14.46 -9.31 11.53
N TYR A 72 13.83 -9.19 10.36
CA TYR A 72 14.40 -8.49 9.21
C TYR A 72 13.98 -7.03 9.21
N LEU A 73 14.97 -6.14 9.09
CA LEU A 73 14.77 -4.71 9.00
C LEU A 73 15.25 -4.26 7.62
N VAL A 74 14.37 -3.62 6.85
CA VAL A 74 14.67 -3.17 5.48
C VAL A 74 14.73 -1.64 5.49
N PRO A 75 15.93 -1.04 5.64
CA PRO A 75 16.08 0.41 5.56
C PRO A 75 15.96 0.90 4.12
N ASP A 76 15.36 2.09 3.95
CA ASP A 76 15.37 2.85 2.71
C ASP A 76 16.57 3.82 2.67
N THR A 77 16.73 4.53 1.55
CA THR A 77 17.80 5.52 1.37
C THR A 77 17.76 6.61 2.44
N ASN A 78 16.59 7.14 2.77
CA ASN A 78 16.46 8.18 3.79
C ASN A 78 16.81 7.66 5.20
N GLY A 79 16.50 6.40 5.51
CA GLY A 79 16.94 5.76 6.74
C GLY A 79 18.46 5.80 6.92
N PHE A 80 19.23 5.63 5.85
CA PHE A 80 20.68 5.82 5.88
C PHE A 80 21.11 7.29 5.97
N ILE A 81 20.42 8.20 5.29
CA ILE A 81 20.79 9.63 5.30
C ILE A 81 20.49 10.28 6.66
N ASP A 82 19.36 9.98 7.27
CA ASP A 82 18.89 10.68 8.47
C ASP A 82 19.12 9.89 9.77
N HIS A 83 19.25 8.56 9.69
CA HIS A 83 19.25 7.68 10.87
C HIS A 83 20.41 6.67 10.89
N LEU A 84 21.55 6.99 10.27
CA LEU A 84 22.73 6.11 10.21
C LEU A 84 23.18 5.59 11.59
N ASP A 85 23.17 6.44 12.62
CA ASP A 85 23.57 6.03 13.97
C ASP A 85 22.58 5.05 14.61
N GLY A 86 21.29 5.17 14.27
CA GLY A 86 20.26 4.20 14.67
C GLY A 86 20.51 2.85 14.02
N LEU A 87 20.77 2.83 12.71
CA LEU A 87 21.10 1.61 11.97
C LEU A 87 22.38 0.95 12.49
N ARG A 88 23.40 1.73 12.85
CA ARG A 88 24.64 1.22 13.46
C ARG A 88 24.37 0.52 14.78
N LYS A 89 23.52 1.08 15.64
CA LYS A 89 23.12 0.48 16.91
C LYS A 89 22.31 -0.80 16.71
N LEU A 90 21.39 -0.81 15.74
CA LEU A 90 20.60 -1.98 15.37
C LEU A 90 21.47 -3.11 14.83
N LEU A 91 22.49 -2.80 14.03
CA LEU A 91 23.45 -3.80 13.59
C LEU A 91 24.27 -4.35 14.77
N SER A 92 24.77 -3.44 15.63
CA SER A 92 25.66 -3.79 16.75
C SER A 92 24.98 -4.61 17.84
N CYS A 93 23.65 -4.52 18.00
CA CYS A 93 22.94 -5.30 19.01
C CYS A 93 22.78 -6.78 18.63
N GLY A 94 22.93 -7.13 17.35
CA GLY A 94 22.91 -8.51 16.86
C GLY A 94 21.55 -9.22 16.92
N THR A 95 20.48 -8.52 17.31
CA THR A 95 19.13 -9.08 17.42
C THR A 95 18.39 -9.12 16.08
N TYR A 96 18.75 -8.21 15.17
CA TYR A 96 18.06 -8.00 13.90
C TYR A 96 19.01 -8.23 12.72
N VAL A 97 18.44 -8.60 11.58
CA VAL A 97 19.16 -8.66 10.30
C VAL A 97 18.76 -7.46 9.45
N LEU A 98 19.70 -6.56 9.19
CA LEU A 98 19.53 -5.47 8.24
C LEU A 98 19.63 -6.02 6.81
N VAL A 99 18.52 -6.00 6.09
CA VAL A 99 18.44 -6.41 4.69
C VAL A 99 18.36 -5.15 3.84
N VAL A 100 19.46 -4.81 3.19
CA VAL A 100 19.59 -3.58 2.40
C VAL A 100 19.25 -3.89 0.93
N PRO A 101 18.18 -3.31 0.36
CA PRO A 101 17.91 -3.48 -1.06
C PRO A 101 19.08 -2.93 -1.90
N LEU A 102 19.50 -3.66 -2.95
CA LEU A 102 20.62 -3.27 -3.80
C LEU A 102 20.40 -1.88 -4.42
N ILE A 103 19.15 -1.54 -4.75
CA ILE A 103 18.78 -0.23 -5.28
C ILE A 103 19.16 0.90 -4.31
N VAL A 104 18.94 0.71 -3.00
CA VAL A 104 19.30 1.69 -1.96
C VAL A 104 20.82 1.89 -1.92
N ILE A 105 21.59 0.82 -2.06
CA ILE A 105 23.06 0.90 -2.13
C ILE A 105 23.50 1.71 -3.35
N THR A 106 22.91 1.44 -4.52
CA THR A 106 23.23 2.18 -5.75
C THR A 106 22.79 3.64 -5.72
N GLU A 107 21.67 3.95 -5.05
CA GLU A 107 21.21 5.33 -4.83
C GLU A 107 22.18 6.09 -3.92
N LEU A 108 22.62 5.47 -2.82
CA LEU A 108 23.63 6.05 -1.91
C LEU A 108 24.96 6.31 -2.63
N ASP A 109 25.40 5.40 -3.50
CA ASP A 109 26.59 5.63 -4.33
C ASP A 109 26.42 6.83 -5.27
N GLY A 110 25.24 6.97 -5.89
CA GLY A 110 24.92 8.13 -6.72
C GLY A 110 24.94 9.43 -5.93
N LEU A 111 24.34 9.43 -4.74
CA LEU A 111 24.32 10.59 -3.83
C LEU A 111 25.74 10.94 -3.34
N ALA A 112 26.56 9.94 -3.01
CA ALA A 112 27.92 10.13 -2.53
C ALA A 112 28.87 10.70 -3.60
N LYS A 113 28.72 10.27 -4.85
CA LYS A 113 29.42 10.85 -6.01
C LYS A 113 28.99 12.30 -6.24
N GLY A 114 27.71 12.60 -6.00
CA GLY A 114 27.11 13.90 -6.28
C GLY A 114 26.82 14.07 -7.77
N GLN A 115 25.95 15.02 -8.12
CA GLN A 115 25.75 15.41 -9.51
C GLN A 115 26.78 16.46 -9.88
N ASP A 116 27.52 16.25 -10.97
CA ASP A 116 28.32 17.27 -11.67
C ASP A 116 27.40 18.29 -12.38
N SER A 117 26.41 18.85 -11.69
CA SER A 117 25.47 19.80 -12.28
C SER A 117 26.01 21.21 -12.12
N ARG A 118 26.60 21.70 -13.22
CA ARG A 118 27.04 23.07 -13.49
C ARG A 118 25.94 24.14 -13.41
N GLU A 119 24.79 23.88 -12.81
CA GLU A 119 23.63 24.78 -12.86
C GLU A 119 22.82 24.75 -11.56
N GLY A 120 22.61 25.92 -10.94
CA GLY A 120 21.50 26.11 -10.01
C GLY A 120 21.88 26.54 -8.58
N ILE A 121 21.99 27.85 -8.41
CA ILE A 121 22.44 28.64 -7.25
C ILE A 121 21.71 28.44 -5.90
N SER A 122 20.71 27.56 -5.73
CA SER A 122 19.84 27.67 -4.54
C SER A 122 20.00 26.64 -3.40
N ASN A 123 20.54 25.42 -3.60
CA ASN A 123 20.54 24.39 -2.53
C ASN A 123 21.88 23.67 -2.29
N GLY A 124 23.00 24.28 -2.68
CA GLY A 124 24.32 23.65 -2.60
C GLY A 124 24.77 23.27 -1.19
N ALA A 125 24.26 23.90 -0.12
CA ALA A 125 24.58 23.52 1.26
C ALA A 125 23.88 22.22 1.68
N HIS A 126 22.57 22.11 1.41
CA HIS A 126 21.81 20.89 1.71
C HIS A 126 22.27 19.71 0.85
N ALA A 127 22.49 19.93 -0.45
CA ALA A 127 23.01 18.89 -1.34
C ALA A 127 24.38 18.36 -0.88
N ARG A 128 25.30 19.25 -0.44
CA ARG A 128 26.59 18.84 0.14
C ARG A 128 26.42 18.05 1.44
N GLN A 129 25.47 18.43 2.29
CA GLN A 129 25.19 17.71 3.52
C GLN A 129 24.65 16.29 3.25
N VAL A 130 23.71 16.15 2.31
CA VAL A 130 23.18 14.85 1.90
C VAL A 130 24.28 14.00 1.27
N GLN A 131 25.13 14.58 0.42
CA GLN A 131 26.27 13.89 -0.18
C GLN A 131 27.23 13.34 0.90
N GLU A 132 27.54 14.12 1.94
CA GLU A 132 28.44 13.68 3.02
C GLU A 132 27.83 12.57 3.89
N ARG A 133 26.52 12.67 4.16
CA ARG A 133 25.76 11.61 4.84
C ARG A 133 25.74 10.33 4.01
N ALA A 134 25.55 10.44 2.70
CA ALA A 134 25.60 9.31 1.77
C ALA A 134 26.98 8.65 1.77
N ARG A 135 28.08 9.42 1.75
CA ARG A 135 29.45 8.86 1.89
C ARG A 135 29.62 8.09 3.18
N SER A 136 29.15 8.65 4.29
CA SER A 136 29.20 8.00 5.61
C SER A 136 28.42 6.69 5.63
N ALA A 137 27.25 6.66 4.98
CA ALA A 137 26.44 5.46 4.83
C ALA A 137 27.12 4.40 3.95
N VAL A 138 27.69 4.78 2.81
CA VAL A 138 28.43 3.87 1.93
C VAL A 138 29.62 3.25 2.66
N MET A 139 30.43 4.05 3.35
CA MET A 139 31.56 3.54 4.15
C MET A 139 31.11 2.59 5.27
N PHE A 140 29.96 2.87 5.89
CA PHE A 140 29.38 1.98 6.91
C PHE A 140 29.01 0.63 6.30
N LEU A 141 28.32 0.63 5.15
CA LEU A 141 27.94 -0.59 4.44
C LEU A 141 29.18 -1.38 4.02
N GLU A 142 30.14 -0.74 3.36
CA GLU A 142 31.39 -1.37 2.91
C GLU A 142 32.11 -2.06 4.06
N LYS A 143 32.32 -1.36 5.18
CA LYS A 143 32.96 -1.93 6.36
C LYS A 143 32.20 -3.14 6.92
N ALA A 144 30.87 -3.07 6.96
CA ALA A 144 30.05 -4.17 7.49
C ALA A 144 30.10 -5.42 6.59
N PHE A 145 30.04 -5.24 5.26
CA PHE A 145 30.16 -6.34 4.30
C PHE A 145 31.58 -6.92 4.24
N GLU A 146 32.61 -6.08 4.31
CA GLU A 146 34.02 -6.52 4.39
C GLU A 146 34.29 -7.33 5.66
N ALA A 147 33.70 -6.92 6.79
CA ALA A 147 33.76 -7.66 8.04
C ALA A 147 32.95 -8.97 8.03
N ARG A 148 32.18 -9.24 6.97
CA ARG A 148 31.26 -10.39 6.86
C ARG A 148 30.30 -10.46 8.05
N ASP A 149 29.76 -9.31 8.45
CA ASP A 149 28.82 -9.25 9.57
C ASP A 149 27.56 -10.10 9.27
N PRO A 150 27.22 -11.10 10.11
CA PRO A 150 26.07 -11.97 9.85
C PRO A 150 24.72 -11.25 9.94
N CYS A 151 24.69 -10.06 10.55
CA CYS A 151 23.49 -9.27 10.76
C CYS A 151 23.24 -8.25 9.65
N ILE A 152 24.02 -8.26 8.56
CA ILE A 152 23.76 -7.45 7.36
C ILE A 152 23.74 -8.30 6.10
N ARG A 153 22.82 -7.99 5.19
CA ARG A 153 22.67 -8.66 3.89
C ARG A 153 22.23 -7.65 2.84
N ALA A 154 22.64 -7.85 1.59
CA ALA A 154 22.09 -7.09 0.47
C ALA A 154 21.13 -7.95 -0.33
N LEU A 155 20.06 -7.36 -0.87
CA LEU A 155 19.01 -8.07 -1.61
C LEU A 155 18.83 -7.48 -3.02
N THR A 156 18.92 -8.29 -4.06
CA THR A 156 18.69 -7.84 -5.45
C THR A 156 17.19 -7.72 -5.76
N SER A 157 16.82 -7.11 -6.90
CA SER A 157 15.42 -7.00 -7.33
C SER A 157 14.77 -8.37 -7.59
N ARG A 158 15.59 -9.38 -7.89
CA ARG A 158 15.19 -10.79 -8.05
C ARG A 158 15.12 -11.58 -6.74
N GLY A 159 15.43 -10.96 -5.60
CA GLY A 159 15.41 -11.60 -4.29
C GLY A 159 16.66 -12.44 -3.97
N ASN A 160 17.74 -12.31 -4.75
CA ASN A 160 19.01 -12.97 -4.41
C ASN A 160 19.70 -12.21 -3.28
N THR A 161 20.22 -12.96 -2.31
CA THR A 161 21.01 -12.38 -1.21
C THR A 161 22.47 -12.29 -1.63
N LEU A 162 23.10 -11.14 -1.37
CA LEU A 162 24.51 -10.89 -1.60
C LEU A 162 25.25 -10.79 -0.26
N GLU A 163 26.33 -11.55 -0.12
CA GLU A 163 27.27 -11.48 1.02
C GLU A 163 28.35 -10.40 0.82
N SER A 164 28.44 -9.85 -0.39
CA SER A 164 29.38 -8.79 -0.75
C SER A 164 28.74 -7.80 -1.69
N ILE A 165 29.12 -6.54 -1.54
CA ILE A 165 28.67 -5.42 -2.38
C ILE A 165 29.82 -4.81 -3.19
N ALA A 166 30.93 -5.54 -3.36
CA ALA A 166 32.07 -5.07 -4.15
C ALA A 166 31.71 -4.89 -5.64
N PHE A 167 30.79 -5.71 -6.14
CA PHE A 167 30.21 -5.58 -7.47
C PHE A 167 28.72 -5.30 -7.34
N ARG A 168 28.31 -4.08 -7.73
CA ARG A 168 26.96 -3.53 -7.49
C ARG A 168 26.07 -3.52 -8.74
N SER A 169 26.54 -4.13 -9.83
CA SER A 169 25.80 -4.27 -11.08
C SER A 169 24.87 -5.47 -11.02
N GLU A 170 23.57 -5.25 -11.25
CA GLU A 170 22.59 -6.32 -11.38
C GLU A 170 22.48 -6.76 -12.85
N ASP A 171 22.83 -8.02 -13.14
CA ASP A 171 22.60 -8.61 -14.45
C ASP A 171 21.11 -8.90 -14.67
N THR A 172 20.41 -7.95 -15.28
CA THR A 172 18.99 -8.07 -15.66
C THR A 172 18.77 -8.95 -16.90
N SER A 173 19.83 -9.55 -17.47
CA SER A 173 19.81 -10.30 -18.74
C SER A 173 19.29 -11.75 -18.65
N GLY A 174 19.06 -12.29 -17.46
CA GLY A 174 18.57 -13.67 -17.28
C GLY A 174 17.04 -13.85 -17.37
N GLN A 175 16.60 -14.56 -18.43
CA GLN A 175 15.30 -15.23 -18.68
C GLN A 175 14.12 -14.37 -19.19
N LYS A 176 13.91 -14.45 -20.53
CA LYS A 176 12.60 -14.31 -21.19
C LYS A 176 11.80 -15.59 -21.03
#